data_AF-A0A351AP01-F1
#
_entry.id   AF-A0A351AP01-F1
#
_cell.length_a   1.000
_cell.length_b   1.000
_cell.length_c   1.000
_cell.angle_alpha   90.00
_cell.angle_beta   90.00
_cell.angle_gamma   90.00
#
_symmetry.space_group_name_H-M   'P 1'
#
loop_
_entity.id
_entity.type
_entity.pdbx_description
1 polymer ?
#
loop_
_entity_poly.entity_id
_entity_poly.type
_entity_poly.pdbx_seq_one_letter_code
_entity_poly.pdbx_strand_id
1 'polypeptide(L)'
;MTSSTARIFRLSAVAIILMAGGAFISTAQIYPQEELHFRAPAVPRQIIFAGDTVRFDRSDLYERMDRELISFTYMHSNSILMLKKSDRYFKQIEPILKQNGIPDDLKYLMAIESNLNPKAYSSAGAAGLWQFTKMTGKEYGLIIDAEVDERYNIEKETLAACKYLRRAYEKYGDWMTVAASYNAGQGGISRRLTDQRQKSALDLWLVEETSRYMFRILSAKMFFENPAAFGFNVNDFEKYPCHSPKEVVTVSGAIASLVDFAEEHGVTYYQLKEANLWLRDNKLLNKAGHTYKIIIPSGK
;
A
#
# COMPACT_ATOMS: atom_id res chain seq x y z
N MET A 1 -30.95 -76.11 72.58
CA MET A 1 -32.19 -76.68 72.02
C MET A 1 -33.09 -75.53 71.57
N THR A 2 -33.65 -75.64 70.36
CA THR A 2 -34.70 -74.82 69.70
C THR A 2 -34.36 -73.34 69.38
N SER A 3 -34.17 -72.93 68.11
CA SER A 3 -35.18 -72.60 67.06
C SER A 3 -35.61 -71.12 67.16
N SER A 4 -35.83 -70.26 66.16
CA SER A 4 -35.77 -70.24 64.69
C SER A 4 -35.96 -68.77 64.22
N THR A 5 -35.40 -68.41 63.06
CA THR A 5 -35.83 -67.37 62.08
C THR A 5 -36.14 -65.92 62.51
N ALA A 6 -35.49 -64.95 61.85
CA ALA A 6 -36.14 -63.72 61.43
C ALA A 6 -35.55 -63.19 60.10
N ARG A 7 -36.47 -62.74 59.23
CA ARG A 7 -36.32 -62.47 57.79
C ARG A 7 -35.64 -61.14 57.48
N ILE A 8 -34.97 -61.13 56.33
CA ILE A 8 -34.46 -59.99 55.59
C ILE A 8 -35.63 -59.12 55.10
N PHE A 9 -35.58 -57.81 55.35
CA PHE A 9 -36.38 -56.80 54.65
C PHE A 9 -35.44 -55.78 54.00
N ARG A 10 -35.55 -55.65 52.67
CA ARG A 10 -35.01 -54.53 51.89
C ARG A 10 -35.94 -53.33 52.06
N LEU A 11 -35.38 -52.14 52.25
CA LEU A 11 -36.04 -50.89 51.89
C LEU A 11 -35.01 -49.91 51.32
N SER A 12 -35.38 -49.41 50.16
CA SER A 12 -34.57 -48.71 49.16
C SER A 12 -34.19 -47.30 49.62
N ALA A 13 -32.90 -46.96 49.53
CA ALA A 13 -32.46 -45.58 49.58
C ALA A 13 -32.69 -44.92 48.21
N VAL A 14 -33.53 -43.89 48.19
CA VAL A 14 -33.77 -43.02 47.04
C VAL A 14 -32.50 -42.22 46.78
N ALA A 15 -31.84 -42.47 45.64
CA ALA A 15 -30.74 -41.67 45.17
C ALA A 15 -31.29 -40.36 44.60
N ILE A 16 -31.03 -39.25 45.29
CA ILE A 16 -31.25 -37.90 44.77
C ILE A 16 -30.17 -37.65 43.71
N ILE A 17 -30.56 -37.72 42.44
CA ILE A 17 -29.73 -37.30 41.32
C ILE A 17 -29.68 -35.77 41.33
N LEU A 18 -28.60 -35.20 41.87
CA LEU A 18 -28.23 -33.81 41.65
C LEU A 18 -27.81 -33.65 40.20
N MET A 19 -28.75 -33.21 39.36
CA MET A 19 -28.46 -32.67 38.02
C MET A 19 -27.60 -31.42 38.19
N ALA A 20 -26.29 -31.57 38.01
CA ALA A 20 -25.39 -30.44 37.82
C ALA A 20 -25.71 -29.78 36.48
N GLY A 21 -26.63 -28.80 36.50
CA GLY A 21 -26.83 -27.88 35.40
C GLY A 21 -25.57 -27.05 35.24
N GLY A 22 -24.68 -27.46 34.34
CA GLY A 22 -23.58 -26.65 33.89
C GLY A 22 -24.13 -25.40 33.21
N ALA A 23 -24.19 -24.29 33.94
CA ALA A 23 -24.37 -22.99 33.34
C ALA A 23 -23.13 -22.72 32.50
N PHE A 24 -23.24 -22.92 31.19
CA PHE A 24 -22.34 -22.30 30.23
C PHE A 24 -22.52 -20.79 30.38
N ILE A 25 -21.71 -20.18 31.24
CA ILE A 25 -21.50 -18.74 31.19
C ILE A 25 -20.75 -18.54 29.88
N SER A 26 -21.51 -18.25 28.81
CA SER A 26 -20.95 -17.56 27.67
C SER A 26 -20.44 -16.24 28.22
N THR A 27 -19.14 -16.16 28.52
CA THR A 27 -18.45 -14.89 28.64
C THR A 27 -18.42 -14.33 27.23
N ALA A 28 -19.56 -13.80 26.76
CA ALA A 28 -19.56 -12.86 25.67
C ALA A 28 -18.59 -11.77 26.12
N GLN A 29 -17.42 -11.74 25.50
CA GLN A 29 -16.40 -10.76 25.77
C GLN A 29 -17.04 -9.41 25.43
N ILE A 30 -17.51 -8.71 26.46
CA ILE A 30 -18.02 -7.36 26.32
C ILE A 30 -16.79 -6.52 26.04
N TYR A 31 -16.48 -6.33 24.76
CA TYR A 31 -15.50 -5.34 24.36
C TYR A 31 -15.98 -4.00 24.93
N PRO A 32 -15.15 -3.29 25.72
CA PRO A 32 -15.51 -1.96 26.15
C PRO A 32 -15.86 -1.14 24.91
N GLN A 33 -17.01 -0.48 24.96
CA GLN A 33 -17.50 0.41 23.92
C GLN A 33 -16.64 1.69 23.94
N GLU A 34 -15.33 1.59 23.72
CA GLU A 34 -14.64 2.72 23.12
C GLU A 34 -15.37 2.98 21.81
N GLU A 35 -15.87 4.21 21.63
CA GLU A 35 -16.58 4.63 20.43
C GLU A 35 -15.68 4.43 19.20
N LEU A 36 -15.63 3.21 18.66
CA LEU A 36 -15.01 2.83 17.40
C LEU A 36 -15.88 3.34 16.24
N HIS A 37 -16.26 4.62 16.31
CA HIS A 37 -16.84 5.33 15.21
C HIS A 37 -15.70 5.96 14.44
N PHE A 38 -15.25 5.27 13.39
CA PHE A 38 -14.42 5.87 12.36
C PHE A 38 -15.22 7.06 11.79
N ARG A 39 -14.86 8.26 12.20
CA ARG A 39 -15.40 9.51 11.67
C ARG A 39 -14.33 10.13 10.80
N ALA A 40 -14.71 10.54 9.60
CA ALA A 40 -13.81 11.27 8.75
C ALA A 40 -13.41 12.58 9.44
N PRO A 41 -12.13 12.99 9.38
CA PRO A 41 -11.74 14.29 9.88
C PRO A 41 -12.47 15.38 9.08
N ALA A 42 -12.70 16.53 9.72
CA ALA A 42 -13.24 17.68 9.01
C ALA A 42 -12.26 18.16 7.94
N VAL A 43 -12.80 18.71 6.84
CA VAL A 43 -11.97 19.38 5.82
C VAL A 43 -11.23 20.55 6.48
N PRO A 44 -9.89 20.58 6.41
CA PRO A 44 -9.12 21.69 6.98
C PRO A 44 -9.31 22.96 6.13
N ARG A 45 -8.99 24.13 6.68
CA ARG A 45 -8.97 25.37 5.88
C ARG A 45 -8.01 25.30 4.70
N GLN A 46 -6.84 24.71 4.92
CA GLN A 46 -5.81 24.55 3.91
C GLN A 46 -4.92 23.34 4.21
N ILE A 47 -4.27 22.82 3.17
CA ILE A 47 -3.22 21.81 3.25
C ILE A 47 -2.00 22.36 2.52
N ILE A 48 -0.81 22.18 3.11
CA ILE A 48 0.45 22.42 2.40
C ILE A 48 0.82 21.11 1.72
N PHE A 49 0.94 21.10 0.40
CA PHE A 49 1.33 19.94 -0.38
C PHE A 49 2.48 20.29 -1.30
N ALA A 50 3.60 19.59 -1.17
CA ALA A 50 4.79 19.78 -1.99
C ALA A 50 5.32 21.24 -1.99
N GLY A 51 5.09 21.96 -0.88
CA GLY A 51 5.44 23.39 -0.71
C GLY A 51 4.33 24.37 -1.10
N ASP A 52 3.32 23.93 -1.86
CA ASP A 52 2.20 24.76 -2.31
C ASP A 52 1.04 24.71 -1.30
N THR A 53 0.29 25.82 -1.19
CA THR A 53 -0.88 25.88 -0.31
C THR A 53 -2.17 25.63 -1.10
N VAL A 54 -2.87 24.55 -0.76
CA VAL A 54 -4.22 24.25 -1.29
C VAL A 54 -5.26 24.72 -0.27
N ARG A 55 -6.18 25.59 -0.69
CA ARG A 55 -7.24 26.15 0.16
C ARG A 55 -8.61 25.59 -0.19
N PHE A 56 -9.45 25.39 0.82
CA PHE A 56 -10.81 24.84 0.67
C PHE A 56 -11.89 25.89 0.96
N ASP A 57 -11.59 27.16 0.69
CA ASP A 57 -12.52 28.29 0.86
C ASP A 57 -13.69 28.23 -0.15
N ARG A 58 -13.52 27.52 -1.27
CA ARG A 58 -14.54 27.28 -2.29
C ARG A 58 -15.35 26.02 -1.96
N SER A 59 -16.67 26.10 -2.07
CA SER A 59 -17.58 24.98 -1.78
C SER A 59 -17.29 23.74 -2.62
N ASP A 60 -16.97 23.90 -3.91
CA ASP A 60 -16.66 22.76 -4.78
C ASP A 60 -15.38 22.03 -4.35
N LEU A 61 -14.34 22.76 -3.92
CA LEU A 61 -13.10 22.16 -3.43
C LEU A 61 -13.30 21.51 -2.06
N TYR A 62 -14.10 22.14 -1.20
CA TYR A 62 -14.48 21.59 0.10
C TYR A 62 -15.18 20.24 -0.07
N GLU A 63 -16.25 20.17 -0.88
CA GLU A 63 -17.02 18.95 -1.10
C GLU A 63 -16.19 17.83 -1.76
N ARG A 64 -15.31 18.20 -2.70
CA ARG A 64 -14.38 17.25 -3.34
C ARG A 64 -13.35 16.68 -2.36
N MET A 65 -12.88 17.49 -1.41
CA MET A 65 -11.98 17.04 -0.34
C MET A 65 -12.71 16.16 0.66
N ASP A 66 -13.89 16.60 1.13
CA ASP A 66 -14.71 15.88 2.11
C ASP A 66 -15.02 14.46 1.66
N ARG A 67 -15.39 14.29 0.38
CA ARG A 67 -15.62 12.97 -0.22
C ARG A 67 -14.42 12.03 -0.06
N GLU A 68 -13.20 12.51 -0.28
CA GLU A 68 -12.02 11.65 -0.21
C GLU A 68 -11.57 11.38 1.23
N LEU A 69 -11.81 12.31 2.17
CA LEU A 69 -11.63 12.06 3.61
C LEU A 69 -12.56 10.95 4.10
N ILE A 70 -13.83 11.00 3.70
CA ILE A 70 -14.81 9.94 3.95
C ILE A 70 -14.35 8.62 3.34
N SER A 71 -13.95 8.62 2.06
CA SER A 71 -13.50 7.41 1.38
C SER A 71 -12.29 6.76 2.08
N PHE A 72 -11.27 7.54 2.46
CA PHE A 72 -10.08 7.02 3.15
C PHE A 72 -10.40 6.45 4.54
N THR A 73 -11.37 7.06 5.23
CA THR A 73 -11.80 6.62 6.57
C THR A 73 -12.41 5.23 6.54
N TYR A 74 -13.24 4.92 5.54
CA TYR A 74 -14.03 3.68 5.49
C TYR A 74 -13.39 2.54 4.68
N MET A 75 -12.14 2.70 4.22
CA MET A 75 -11.37 1.67 3.52
C MET A 75 -10.51 0.80 4.47
N HIS A 76 -11.09 0.36 5.59
CA HIS A 76 -10.34 -0.15 6.76
C HIS A 76 -9.24 -1.18 6.50
N SER A 77 -9.49 -2.22 5.70
CA SER A 77 -8.50 -3.27 5.42
C SER A 77 -7.26 -2.72 4.71
N ASN A 78 -7.48 -1.90 3.67
CA ASN A 78 -6.41 -1.25 2.93
C ASN A 78 -5.71 -0.19 3.77
N SER A 79 -6.45 0.61 4.55
CA SER A 79 -5.88 1.64 5.43
C SER A 79 -4.92 1.02 6.45
N ILE A 80 -5.31 -0.04 7.14
CA ILE A 80 -4.43 -0.73 8.10
C ILE A 80 -3.20 -1.32 7.39
N LEU A 81 -3.40 -2.03 6.26
CA LEU A 81 -2.29 -2.63 5.53
C LEU A 81 -1.30 -1.58 4.99
N MET A 82 -1.80 -0.43 4.53
CA MET A 82 -0.97 0.69 4.09
C MET A 82 -0.14 1.25 5.26
N LEU A 83 -0.75 1.47 6.43
CA LEU A 83 -0.02 1.94 7.62
C LEU A 83 1.06 0.95 8.06
N LYS A 84 0.77 -0.35 8.00
CA LYS A 84 1.77 -1.38 8.35
C LYS A 84 2.91 -1.43 7.31
N LYS A 85 2.63 -1.17 6.03
CA LYS A 85 3.63 -1.22 4.95
C LYS A 85 4.43 0.07 4.75
N SER A 86 3.93 1.21 5.22
CA SER A 86 4.49 2.53 4.91
C SER A 86 5.97 2.63 5.26
N ASP A 87 6.34 2.26 6.48
CA ASP A 87 7.73 2.26 6.94
C ASP A 87 8.65 1.41 6.04
N ARG A 88 8.18 0.28 5.54
CA ARG A 88 8.97 -0.59 4.65
C ARG A 88 9.30 0.10 3.33
N TYR A 89 8.34 0.77 2.71
CA TYR A 89 8.50 1.30 1.35
C TYR A 89 8.91 2.77 1.31
N PHE A 90 8.35 3.61 2.20
CA PHE A 90 8.72 5.02 2.27
C PHE A 90 10.21 5.19 2.60
N LYS A 91 10.75 4.46 3.58
CA LYS A 91 12.19 4.53 3.92
C LYS A 91 13.12 4.18 2.74
N GLN A 92 12.66 3.37 1.78
CA GLN A 92 13.45 3.02 0.59
C GLN A 92 13.43 4.14 -0.47
N ILE A 93 12.29 4.81 -0.64
CA ILE A 93 12.06 5.76 -1.74
C ILE A 93 12.33 7.21 -1.36
N GLU A 94 12.15 7.60 -0.09
CA GLU A 94 12.37 8.98 0.40
C GLU A 94 13.78 9.50 0.07
N PRO A 95 14.88 8.73 0.25
CA PRO A 95 16.20 9.18 -0.16
C PRO A 95 16.31 9.42 -1.68
N ILE A 96 15.65 8.59 -2.48
CA ILE A 96 15.65 8.70 -3.95
C ILE A 96 14.89 9.95 -4.38
N LEU A 97 13.70 10.20 -3.81
CA LEU A 97 12.92 11.42 -4.08
C LEU A 97 13.75 12.67 -3.76
N LYS A 98 14.35 12.70 -2.56
CA LYS A 98 15.20 13.81 -2.12
C LYS A 98 16.38 14.06 -3.04
N GLN A 99 17.11 13.00 -3.43
CA GLN A 99 18.25 13.10 -4.35
C GLN A 99 17.85 13.63 -5.75
N ASN A 100 16.61 13.42 -6.17
CA ASN A 100 16.08 13.88 -7.45
C ASN A 100 15.30 15.21 -7.35
N GLY A 101 15.31 15.87 -6.19
CA GLY A 101 14.60 17.14 -5.97
C GLY A 101 13.07 17.02 -6.02
N ILE A 102 12.52 15.83 -5.80
CA ILE A 102 11.08 15.60 -5.74
C ILE A 102 10.60 15.83 -4.30
N PRO A 103 9.54 16.61 -4.07
CA PRO A 103 9.00 16.80 -2.73
C PRO A 103 8.49 15.49 -2.13
N ASP A 104 8.72 15.32 -0.83
CA ASP A 104 8.44 14.08 -0.11
C ASP A 104 6.96 13.65 -0.20
N ASP A 105 6.06 14.64 -0.21
CA ASP A 105 4.61 14.43 -0.33
C ASP A 105 4.19 13.62 -1.57
N LEU A 106 5.01 13.59 -2.63
CA LEU A 106 4.69 12.83 -3.84
C LEU A 106 4.78 11.31 -3.62
N LYS A 107 5.38 10.84 -2.51
CA LYS A 107 5.33 9.42 -2.12
C LYS A 107 3.89 8.90 -1.93
N TYR A 108 2.97 9.79 -1.58
CA TYR A 108 1.56 9.42 -1.37
C TYR A 108 0.84 9.03 -2.68
N LEU A 109 1.43 9.28 -3.85
CA LEU A 109 0.99 8.69 -5.12
C LEU A 109 0.94 7.16 -5.00
N MET A 110 1.97 6.54 -4.41
CA MET A 110 2.04 5.07 -4.27
C MET A 110 0.86 4.50 -3.46
N ALA A 111 0.33 5.27 -2.50
CA ALA A 111 -0.81 4.87 -1.70
C ALA A 111 -2.09 4.84 -2.53
N ILE A 112 -2.34 5.89 -3.33
CA ILE A 112 -3.56 5.99 -4.13
C ILE A 112 -3.52 5.15 -5.42
N GLU A 113 -2.33 4.84 -5.90
CA GLU A 113 -2.08 4.00 -7.08
C GLU A 113 -2.13 2.50 -6.75
N SER A 114 -1.44 2.06 -5.70
CA SER A 114 -1.22 0.63 -5.44
C SER A 114 -1.66 0.16 -4.05
N ASN A 115 -2.13 1.05 -3.18
CA ASN A 115 -2.27 0.78 -1.74
C ASN A 115 -0.96 0.25 -1.12
N LEU A 116 0.18 0.80 -1.57
CA LEU A 116 1.52 0.32 -1.22
C LEU A 116 1.72 -1.18 -1.46
N ASN A 117 1.11 -1.73 -2.51
CA ASN A 117 1.29 -3.12 -2.91
C ASN A 117 2.32 -3.21 -4.05
N PRO A 118 3.54 -3.72 -3.81
CA PRO A 118 4.55 -3.80 -4.86
C PRO A 118 4.20 -4.85 -5.92
N LYS A 119 3.24 -5.74 -5.66
CA LYS A 119 2.71 -6.72 -6.63
C LYS A 119 1.48 -6.21 -7.38
N ALA A 120 1.09 -4.95 -7.22
CA ALA A 120 -0.11 -4.42 -7.85
C ALA A 120 -0.02 -4.51 -9.38
N TYR A 121 -1.12 -4.95 -9.99
CA TYR A 121 -1.30 -5.02 -11.44
C TYR A 121 -2.75 -4.64 -11.77
N SER A 122 -2.95 -3.59 -12.57
CA SER A 122 -4.28 -3.12 -12.94
C SER A 122 -4.82 -3.82 -14.19
N SER A 123 -6.13 -3.74 -14.40
CA SER A 123 -6.79 -4.21 -15.63
C SER A 123 -6.29 -3.47 -16.87
N ALA A 124 -5.84 -2.21 -16.73
CA ALA A 124 -5.22 -1.41 -17.79
C ALA A 124 -3.73 -1.77 -18.03
N GLY A 125 -3.17 -2.71 -17.27
CA GLY A 125 -1.79 -3.18 -17.43
C GLY A 125 -0.74 -2.32 -16.75
N ALA A 126 -1.14 -1.44 -15.82
CA ALA A 126 -0.23 -0.73 -14.92
C ALA A 126 0.31 -1.68 -13.84
N ALA A 127 1.56 -1.50 -13.41
CA ALA A 127 2.22 -2.41 -12.47
C ALA A 127 3.13 -1.69 -11.47
N GLY A 128 3.38 -2.33 -10.33
CA GLY A 128 4.29 -1.83 -9.30
C GLY A 128 3.65 -0.83 -8.34
N LEU A 129 4.47 -0.25 -7.45
CA LEU A 129 4.03 0.74 -6.47
C LEU A 129 3.59 2.03 -7.16
N TRP A 130 4.27 2.41 -8.24
CA TRP A 130 4.01 3.63 -9.01
C TRP A 130 3.03 3.45 -10.17
N GLN A 131 2.51 2.23 -10.37
CA GLN A 131 1.53 1.89 -11.41
C GLN A 131 1.91 2.37 -12.82
N PHE A 132 3.13 2.07 -13.26
CA PHE A 132 3.52 2.35 -14.63
C PHE A 132 2.86 1.36 -15.61
N THR A 133 2.27 1.88 -16.69
CA THR A 133 1.94 1.05 -17.86
C THR A 133 3.24 0.56 -18.52
N LYS A 134 3.17 -0.49 -19.35
CA LYS A 134 4.36 -0.95 -20.10
C LYS A 134 4.94 0.15 -21.00
N MET A 135 4.07 0.90 -21.67
CA MET A 135 4.48 1.98 -22.57
C MET A 135 5.19 3.09 -21.80
N THR A 136 4.56 3.60 -20.74
CA THR A 136 5.13 4.67 -19.91
C THR A 136 6.41 4.21 -19.20
N GLY A 137 6.43 2.98 -18.65
CA GLY A 137 7.63 2.45 -18.01
C GLY A 137 8.83 2.44 -18.96
N LYS A 138 8.64 1.98 -20.21
CA LYS A 138 9.69 2.03 -21.25
C LYS A 138 10.10 3.45 -21.61
N GLU A 139 9.14 4.38 -21.73
CA GLU A 139 9.43 5.81 -21.99
C GLU A 139 10.37 6.39 -20.93
N TYR A 140 10.23 5.99 -19.66
CA TYR A 140 11.08 6.47 -18.55
C TYR A 140 12.29 5.57 -18.25
N GLY A 141 12.56 4.60 -19.12
CA GLY A 141 13.79 3.81 -19.14
C GLY A 141 13.76 2.53 -18.32
N LEU A 142 12.57 2.00 -17.99
CA LEU A 142 12.42 0.68 -17.37
C LEU A 142 12.55 -0.42 -18.43
N ILE A 143 13.29 -1.47 -18.10
CA ILE A 143 13.37 -2.71 -18.87
C ILE A 143 12.12 -3.55 -18.57
N ILE A 144 11.39 -3.89 -19.63
CA ILE A 144 10.16 -4.67 -19.54
C ILE A 144 10.10 -5.66 -20.71
N ASP A 145 10.36 -6.93 -20.39
CA ASP A 145 10.32 -8.09 -21.27
C ASP A 145 9.70 -9.30 -20.55
N ALA A 146 9.98 -10.52 -21.04
CA ALA A 146 9.41 -11.76 -20.50
C ALA A 146 10.08 -12.24 -19.21
N GLU A 147 11.37 -11.96 -19.04
CA GLU A 147 12.19 -12.42 -17.91
C GLU A 147 12.28 -11.34 -16.83
N VAL A 148 12.21 -10.07 -17.25
CA VAL A 148 12.41 -8.88 -16.40
C VAL A 148 11.29 -7.87 -16.60
N ASP A 149 10.74 -7.37 -15.49
CA ASP A 149 9.82 -6.23 -15.48
C ASP A 149 10.21 -5.29 -14.34
N GLU A 150 11.02 -4.27 -14.65
CA GLU A 150 11.56 -3.31 -13.69
C GLU A 150 10.49 -2.39 -13.08
N ARG A 151 9.23 -2.48 -13.53
CA ARG A 151 8.11 -1.85 -12.81
C ARG A 151 7.89 -2.45 -11.42
N TYR A 152 8.40 -3.67 -11.17
CA TYR A 152 8.39 -4.30 -9.86
C TYR A 152 9.74 -4.15 -9.11
N ASN A 153 10.66 -3.32 -9.61
CA ASN A 153 11.91 -2.99 -8.94
C ASN A 153 11.79 -1.60 -8.30
N ILE A 154 11.59 -1.55 -6.98
CA ILE A 154 11.26 -0.34 -6.21
C ILE A 154 12.21 0.84 -6.52
N GLU A 155 13.52 0.60 -6.57
CA GLU A 155 14.50 1.66 -6.87
C GLU A 155 14.31 2.18 -8.31
N LYS A 156 14.18 1.27 -9.28
CA LYS A 156 14.05 1.63 -10.71
C LYS A 156 12.72 2.33 -11.00
N GLU A 157 11.59 1.79 -10.51
CA GLU A 157 10.28 2.44 -10.71
C GLU A 157 10.23 3.81 -10.02
N THR A 158 10.88 3.99 -8.87
CA THR A 158 10.96 5.29 -8.19
C THR A 158 11.81 6.28 -8.98
N LEU A 159 12.94 5.86 -9.55
CA LEU A 159 13.74 6.71 -10.43
C LEU A 159 12.97 7.10 -11.71
N ALA A 160 12.18 6.19 -12.27
CA ALA A 160 11.30 6.49 -13.40
C ALA A 160 10.20 7.51 -13.00
N ALA A 161 9.59 7.34 -11.82
CA ALA A 161 8.63 8.31 -11.27
C ALA A 161 9.26 9.68 -11.05
N CYS A 162 10.48 9.77 -10.52
CA CYS A 162 11.19 11.03 -10.38
C CYS A 162 11.37 11.75 -11.72
N LYS A 163 11.75 11.03 -12.78
CA LYS A 163 11.88 11.61 -14.13
C LYS A 163 10.53 12.11 -14.65
N TYR A 164 9.47 11.35 -14.46
CA TYR A 164 8.11 11.77 -14.85
C TYR A 164 7.71 13.06 -14.12
N LEU A 165 7.81 13.05 -12.79
CA LEU A 165 7.34 14.13 -11.92
C LEU A 165 8.12 15.41 -12.19
N ARG A 166 9.44 15.33 -12.35
CA ARG A 166 10.28 16.47 -12.71
C ARG A 166 9.88 17.06 -14.06
N ARG A 167 9.74 16.23 -15.10
CA ARG A 167 9.32 16.68 -16.44
C ARG A 167 7.93 17.32 -16.43
N ALA A 168 7.00 16.75 -15.67
CA ALA A 168 5.66 17.32 -15.50
C ALA A 168 5.72 18.67 -14.76
N TYR A 169 6.53 18.78 -13.72
CA TYR A 169 6.67 20.04 -12.97
C TYR A 169 7.38 21.12 -13.78
N GLU A 170 8.44 20.78 -14.53
CA GLU A 170 9.09 21.69 -15.49
C GLU A 170 8.09 22.27 -16.50
N LYS A 171 7.04 21.50 -16.84
CA LYS A 171 5.98 21.92 -17.77
C LYS A 171 4.88 22.74 -17.12
N TYR A 172 4.42 22.36 -15.92
CA TYR A 172 3.21 22.93 -15.31
C TYR A 172 3.50 23.94 -14.19
N GLY A 173 4.60 23.79 -13.47
CA GLY A 173 4.94 24.63 -12.32
C GLY A 173 3.98 24.53 -11.13
N ASP A 174 3.07 23.55 -11.12
CA ASP A 174 2.03 23.35 -10.10
C ASP A 174 1.89 21.86 -9.77
N TRP A 175 2.14 21.48 -8.53
CA TRP A 175 2.15 20.06 -8.14
C TRP A 175 0.78 19.39 -8.21
N MET A 176 -0.32 20.14 -8.05
CA MET A 176 -1.66 19.58 -8.24
C MET A 176 -1.96 19.28 -9.70
N THR A 177 -1.52 20.14 -10.61
CA THR A 177 -1.58 19.85 -12.05
C THR A 177 -0.68 18.67 -12.43
N VAL A 178 0.50 18.55 -11.81
CA VAL A 178 1.38 17.37 -11.98
C VAL A 178 0.66 16.09 -11.53
N ALA A 179 0.05 16.08 -10.34
CA ALA A 179 -0.68 14.91 -9.84
C ALA A 179 -1.86 14.53 -10.77
N ALA A 180 -2.65 15.51 -11.23
CA ALA A 180 -3.70 15.26 -12.21
C ALA A 180 -3.16 14.65 -13.52
N SER A 181 -2.00 15.12 -13.97
CA SER A 181 -1.35 14.60 -15.18
C SER A 181 -0.82 13.19 -15.02
N TYR A 182 -0.45 12.80 -13.79
CA TYR A 182 0.00 11.44 -13.49
C TYR A 182 -1.11 10.42 -13.81
N ASN A 183 -2.36 10.72 -13.43
CA ASN A 183 -3.52 9.88 -13.73
C ASN A 183 -4.00 10.01 -15.20
N ALA A 184 -4.24 11.22 -15.69
CA ALA A 184 -4.87 11.45 -17.00
C ALA A 184 -3.90 11.56 -18.19
N GLY A 185 -2.60 11.50 -17.94
CA GLY A 185 -1.56 11.80 -18.90
C GLY A 185 -1.38 13.30 -19.14
N GLN A 186 -0.14 13.71 -19.39
CA GLN A 186 0.22 15.12 -19.64
C GLN A 186 -0.48 15.70 -20.87
N GLY A 187 -0.64 14.94 -21.95
CA GLY A 187 -1.36 15.41 -23.14
C GLY A 187 -2.83 15.75 -22.82
N GLY A 188 -3.49 14.88 -22.05
CA GLY A 188 -4.87 15.03 -21.65
C GLY A 188 -5.12 16.25 -20.76
N ILE A 189 -4.22 16.51 -19.80
CA ILE A 189 -4.28 17.71 -18.94
C ILE A 189 -3.96 18.97 -19.71
N SER A 190 -2.89 18.96 -20.52
CA SER A 190 -2.50 20.16 -21.30
C SER A 190 -3.60 20.64 -22.22
N ARG A 191 -4.25 19.70 -22.93
CA ARG A 191 -5.38 20.03 -23.80
C ARG A 191 -6.51 20.70 -23.02
N ARG A 192 -6.86 20.18 -21.85
CA ARG A 192 -7.97 20.71 -21.03
C ARG A 192 -7.65 22.07 -20.41
N LEU A 193 -6.41 22.29 -19.96
CA LEU A 193 -5.93 23.61 -19.54
C LEU A 193 -6.13 24.64 -20.67
N THR A 194 -5.72 24.30 -21.89
CA THR A 194 -5.90 25.17 -23.06
C THR A 194 -7.37 25.39 -23.39
N ASP A 195 -8.15 24.32 -23.56
CA ASP A 195 -9.54 24.38 -24.03
C ASP A 195 -10.44 25.13 -23.04
N GLN A 196 -10.24 24.92 -21.74
CA GLN A 196 -11.02 25.55 -20.67
C GLN A 196 -10.38 26.85 -20.16
N ARG A 197 -9.24 27.26 -20.73
CA ARG A 197 -8.48 28.47 -20.40
C ARG A 197 -8.14 28.59 -18.92
N GLN A 198 -7.76 27.46 -18.31
CA GLN A 198 -7.37 27.38 -16.90
C GLN A 198 -5.86 27.26 -16.76
N LYS A 199 -5.36 27.66 -15.59
CA LYS A 199 -3.93 27.56 -15.23
C LYS A 199 -3.61 26.38 -14.31
N SER A 200 -4.60 25.91 -13.55
CA SER A 200 -4.46 24.77 -12.63
C SER A 200 -5.49 23.70 -12.94
N ALA A 201 -5.11 22.44 -12.71
CA ALA A 201 -6.02 21.30 -12.81
C ALA A 201 -7.16 21.34 -11.79
N LEU A 202 -7.01 22.05 -10.67
CA LEU A 202 -8.08 22.20 -9.68
C LEU A 202 -9.33 22.90 -10.26
N ASP A 203 -9.11 23.78 -11.24
CA ASP A 203 -10.15 24.56 -11.92
C ASP A 203 -10.70 23.87 -13.18
N LEU A 204 -10.18 22.69 -13.53
CA LEU A 204 -10.63 21.95 -14.71
C LEU A 204 -11.89 21.14 -14.43
N TRP A 205 -12.80 21.18 -15.41
CA TRP A 205 -13.81 20.17 -15.61
C TRP A 205 -13.15 18.90 -16.16
N LEU A 206 -12.92 17.92 -15.28
CA LEU A 206 -12.30 16.63 -15.57
C LEU A 206 -13.31 15.50 -15.42
N VAL A 207 -12.98 14.33 -15.99
CA VAL A 207 -13.67 13.10 -15.63
C VAL A 207 -13.49 12.82 -14.14
N GLU A 208 -14.47 12.12 -13.55
CA GLU A 208 -14.55 11.94 -12.10
C GLU A 208 -13.25 11.36 -11.52
N GLU A 209 -12.69 10.32 -12.14
CA GLU A 209 -11.46 9.67 -11.68
C GLU A 209 -10.30 10.66 -11.47
N THR A 210 -9.98 11.46 -12.48
CA THR A 210 -8.87 12.44 -12.41
C THR A 210 -9.21 13.60 -11.49
N SER A 211 -10.46 14.06 -11.47
CA SER A 211 -10.90 15.10 -10.54
C SER A 211 -10.71 14.68 -9.09
N ARG A 212 -11.02 13.41 -8.78
CA ARG A 212 -10.84 12.78 -7.46
C ARG A 212 -9.37 12.58 -7.12
N TYR A 213 -8.55 12.23 -8.09
CA TYR A 213 -7.15 11.90 -7.91
C TYR A 213 -6.37 12.95 -7.11
N MET A 214 -6.57 14.24 -7.40
CA MET A 214 -5.93 15.36 -6.68
C MET A 214 -6.30 15.41 -5.20
N PHE A 215 -7.53 15.06 -4.82
CA PHE A 215 -7.96 15.07 -3.42
C PHE A 215 -7.65 13.75 -2.71
N ARG A 216 -7.55 12.64 -3.46
CA ARG A 216 -7.09 11.35 -2.94
C ARG A 216 -5.66 11.44 -2.43
N ILE A 217 -4.77 12.12 -3.15
CA ILE A 217 -3.38 12.29 -2.69
C ILE A 217 -3.28 13.20 -1.45
N LEU A 218 -4.09 14.26 -1.38
CA LEU A 218 -4.16 15.12 -0.18
C LEU A 218 -4.71 14.36 1.03
N SER A 219 -5.74 13.53 0.82
CA SER A 219 -6.31 12.65 1.85
C SER A 219 -5.31 11.60 2.31
N ALA A 220 -4.54 11.01 1.38
CA ALA A 220 -3.45 10.11 1.72
C ALA A 220 -2.40 10.78 2.60
N LYS A 221 -1.98 12.01 2.28
CA LYS A 221 -1.07 12.79 3.13
C LYS A 221 -1.63 12.93 4.54
N MET A 222 -2.84 13.45 4.68
CA MET A 222 -3.49 13.62 5.99
C MET A 222 -3.58 12.30 6.76
N PHE A 223 -3.92 11.20 6.05
CA PHE A 223 -4.04 9.88 6.63
C PHE A 223 -2.72 9.35 7.20
N PHE A 224 -1.60 9.46 6.46
CA PHE A 224 -0.31 8.97 6.95
C PHE A 224 0.33 9.89 7.99
N GLU A 225 0.07 11.20 7.95
CA GLU A 225 0.58 12.16 8.94
C GLU A 225 -0.17 12.09 10.26
N ASN A 226 -1.48 11.77 10.23
CA ASN A 226 -2.29 11.62 11.43
C ASN A 226 -3.34 10.50 11.28
N PRO A 227 -2.94 9.21 11.37
CA PRO A 227 -3.87 8.09 11.24
C PRO A 227 -4.99 8.08 12.28
N ALA A 228 -4.71 8.59 13.48
CA ALA A 228 -5.67 8.66 14.58
C ALA A 228 -6.86 9.59 14.26
N ALA A 229 -6.65 10.65 13.48
CA ALA A 229 -7.75 11.52 13.00
C ALA A 229 -8.75 10.79 12.08
N PHE A 230 -8.36 9.64 11.52
CA PHE A 230 -9.21 8.76 10.73
C PHE A 230 -9.71 7.55 11.53
N GLY A 231 -9.43 7.50 12.84
CA GLY A 231 -9.79 6.39 13.73
C GLY A 231 -8.86 5.17 13.66
N PHE A 232 -7.66 5.31 13.07
CA PHE A 232 -6.70 4.20 12.97
C PHE A 232 -5.56 4.37 13.98
N ASN A 233 -5.39 3.36 14.84
CA ASN A 233 -4.27 3.27 15.77
C ASN A 233 -3.42 2.05 15.40
N VAL A 234 -2.29 2.28 14.73
CA VAL A 234 -1.30 1.26 14.38
C VAL A 234 0.02 1.66 15.03
N ASN A 235 0.48 0.86 16.00
CA ASN A 235 1.73 1.13 16.70
C ASN A 235 2.93 0.80 15.81
N ASP A 236 4.08 1.42 16.08
CA ASP A 236 5.30 1.20 15.27
C ASP A 236 5.77 -0.26 15.27
N PHE A 237 5.60 -1.00 16.37
CA PHE A 237 5.96 -2.42 16.44
C PHE A 237 5.05 -3.33 15.59
N GLU A 238 3.86 -2.85 15.22
CA GLU A 238 2.94 -3.56 14.33
C GLU A 238 3.30 -3.34 12.85
N LYS A 239 4.07 -2.28 12.55
CA LYS A 239 4.49 -1.99 11.19
C LYS A 239 5.50 -3.02 10.70
N TYR A 240 5.42 -3.28 9.40
CA TYR A 240 6.33 -4.15 8.70
C TYR A 240 7.67 -3.43 8.50
N PRO A 241 8.78 -3.97 9.02
CA PRO A 241 10.08 -3.32 8.94
C PRO A 241 10.62 -3.30 7.50
N CYS A 242 11.48 -2.31 7.23
CA CYS A 242 12.39 -2.32 6.09
C CYS A 242 13.64 -3.12 6.48
N HIS A 243 13.82 -4.31 5.90
CA HIS A 243 15.01 -5.13 6.15
C HIS A 243 16.13 -4.74 5.18
N SER A 244 17.34 -4.62 5.70
CA SER A 244 18.53 -4.56 4.86
C SER A 244 18.76 -5.92 4.19
N PRO A 245 19.24 -5.93 2.95
CA PRO A 245 19.60 -7.18 2.29
C PRO A 245 20.75 -7.86 3.05
N LYS A 246 20.78 -9.20 3.03
CA LYS A 246 21.95 -9.99 3.46
C LYS A 246 23.13 -9.65 2.56
N GLU A 247 22.88 -9.68 1.26
CA GLU A 247 23.86 -9.31 0.24
C GLU A 247 23.14 -8.80 -1.02
N VAL A 248 23.89 -8.13 -1.88
CA VAL A 248 23.43 -7.71 -3.21
C VAL A 248 24.40 -8.27 -4.24
N VAL A 249 23.92 -9.20 -5.06
CA VAL A 249 24.72 -9.90 -6.07
C VAL A 249 24.58 -9.16 -7.40
N THR A 250 25.71 -8.79 -8.00
CA THR A 250 25.71 -8.17 -9.34
C THR A 250 25.85 -9.26 -10.40
N VAL A 251 24.90 -9.32 -11.33
CA VAL A 251 24.83 -10.35 -12.37
C VAL A 251 24.74 -9.69 -13.74
N SER A 252 25.66 -10.04 -14.63
CA SER A 252 25.65 -9.63 -16.04
C SER A 252 25.50 -10.80 -17.02
N GLY A 253 25.48 -12.04 -16.51
CA GLY A 253 25.36 -13.27 -17.29
C GLY A 253 24.00 -13.94 -17.14
N ALA A 254 23.91 -15.19 -17.61
CA ALA A 254 22.72 -16.02 -17.49
C ALA A 254 22.66 -16.75 -16.14
N ILE A 255 21.47 -16.86 -15.56
CA ILE A 255 21.10 -17.75 -14.47
C ILE A 255 20.10 -18.77 -15.02
N ALA A 256 20.52 -20.04 -15.13
CA ALA A 256 19.69 -21.09 -15.70
C ALA A 256 18.50 -21.49 -14.79
N SER A 257 18.70 -21.42 -13.47
CA SER A 257 17.69 -21.74 -12.46
C SER A 257 17.81 -20.75 -11.29
N LEU A 258 16.77 -19.96 -11.06
CA LEU A 258 16.68 -19.09 -9.88
C LEU A 258 16.41 -19.90 -8.59
N VAL A 259 15.98 -21.16 -8.71
CA VAL A 259 15.83 -22.05 -7.57
C VAL A 259 17.22 -22.42 -7.04
N ASP A 260 18.09 -22.93 -7.91
CA ASP A 260 19.47 -23.31 -7.57
C ASP A 260 20.26 -22.09 -7.07
N PHE A 261 20.06 -20.94 -7.72
CA PHE A 261 20.64 -19.67 -7.28
C PHE A 261 20.18 -19.28 -5.87
N ALA A 262 18.89 -19.47 -5.53
CA ALA A 262 18.39 -19.20 -4.18
C ALA A 262 19.05 -20.13 -3.14
N GLU A 263 19.15 -21.43 -3.47
CA GLU A 263 19.76 -22.43 -2.60
C GLU A 263 21.25 -22.16 -2.34
N GLU A 264 22.01 -21.77 -3.37
CA GLU A 264 23.43 -21.38 -3.26
C GLU A 264 23.62 -20.21 -2.28
N HIS A 265 22.68 -19.26 -2.28
CA HIS A 265 22.70 -18.10 -1.38
C HIS A 265 22.03 -18.36 -0.01
N GLY A 266 21.56 -19.58 0.24
CA GLY A 266 20.97 -20.00 1.52
C GLY A 266 19.62 -19.37 1.81
N VAL A 267 18.81 -19.08 0.79
CA VAL A 267 17.45 -18.55 0.91
C VAL A 267 16.47 -19.42 0.13
N THR A 268 15.19 -19.38 0.49
CA THR A 268 14.16 -20.06 -0.31
C THR A 268 13.92 -19.32 -1.62
N TYR A 269 13.48 -20.03 -2.65
CA TYR A 269 13.04 -19.41 -3.90
C TYR A 269 11.94 -18.35 -3.67
N TYR A 270 11.03 -18.59 -2.72
CA TYR A 270 10.02 -17.61 -2.32
C TYR A 270 10.64 -16.30 -1.82
N GLN A 271 11.59 -16.38 -0.88
CA GLN A 271 12.27 -15.21 -0.33
C GLN A 271 13.05 -14.45 -1.42
N LEU A 272 13.74 -15.17 -2.31
CA LEU A 272 14.43 -14.55 -3.44
C LEU A 272 13.45 -13.79 -4.35
N LYS A 273 12.33 -14.42 -4.73
CA LYS A 273 11.32 -13.81 -5.60
C LYS A 273 10.59 -12.65 -4.92
N GLU A 274 10.32 -12.74 -3.62
CA GLU A 274 9.69 -11.65 -2.88
C GLU A 274 10.58 -10.41 -2.80
N ALA A 275 11.89 -10.59 -2.64
CA ALA A 275 12.86 -9.50 -2.65
C ALA A 275 13.13 -8.93 -4.07
N ASN A 276 12.87 -9.72 -5.12
CA ASN A 276 13.16 -9.37 -6.51
C ASN A 276 11.96 -9.61 -7.41
N LEU A 277 10.83 -8.96 -7.11
CA LEU A 277 9.56 -9.11 -7.84
C LEU A 277 9.67 -8.78 -9.35
N TRP A 278 10.71 -8.05 -9.74
CA TRP A 278 11.07 -7.71 -11.11
C TRP A 278 11.60 -8.90 -11.93
N LEU A 279 12.12 -9.95 -11.29
CA LEU A 279 12.36 -11.21 -11.97
C LEU A 279 10.99 -11.86 -12.25
N ARG A 280 10.66 -12.10 -13.51
CA ARG A 280 9.32 -12.57 -13.92
C ARG A 280 9.27 -14.04 -14.32
N ASP A 281 10.42 -14.64 -14.61
CA ASP A 281 10.56 -16.07 -14.89
C ASP A 281 11.24 -16.79 -13.70
N ASN A 282 11.42 -18.11 -13.80
CA ASN A 282 12.22 -18.95 -12.91
C ASN A 282 13.71 -19.02 -13.31
N LYS A 283 14.10 -18.25 -14.32
CA LYS A 283 15.45 -18.13 -14.88
C LYS A 283 15.70 -16.70 -15.33
N LEU A 284 16.96 -16.39 -15.65
CA LEU A 284 17.37 -15.11 -16.23
C LEU A 284 18.42 -15.39 -17.31
N LEU A 285 18.02 -15.55 -18.57
CA LEU A 285 18.96 -15.80 -19.66
C LEU A 285 19.74 -14.55 -20.06
N ASN A 286 19.16 -13.36 -19.85
CA ASN A 286 19.81 -12.07 -20.03
C ASN A 286 20.50 -11.92 -21.40
N LYS A 287 19.79 -12.24 -22.47
CA LYS A 287 20.34 -12.21 -23.84
C LYS A 287 20.84 -10.83 -24.28
N ALA A 288 20.30 -9.77 -23.67
CA ALA A 288 20.69 -8.39 -23.94
C ALA A 288 21.95 -7.95 -23.17
N GLY A 289 22.50 -8.79 -22.27
CA GLY A 289 23.72 -8.49 -21.53
C GLY A 289 23.59 -7.34 -20.54
N HIS A 290 22.39 -7.13 -19.98
CA HIS A 290 22.17 -6.11 -18.96
C HIS A 290 22.86 -6.50 -17.65
N THR A 291 23.15 -5.51 -16.81
CA THR A 291 23.68 -5.76 -15.47
C THR A 291 22.59 -5.51 -14.44
N TYR A 292 22.31 -6.53 -13.63
CA TYR A 292 21.30 -6.50 -12.59
C TYR A 292 21.91 -6.62 -11.20
N LYS A 293 21.24 -6.03 -10.22
CA LYS A 293 21.52 -6.21 -8.80
C LYS A 293 20.41 -7.06 -8.20
N ILE A 294 20.72 -8.29 -7.84
CA ILE A 294 19.78 -9.22 -7.21
C ILE A 294 19.95 -9.13 -5.70
N ILE A 295 18.86 -8.86 -4.99
CA ILE A 295 18.83 -8.77 -3.54
C ILE A 295 18.71 -10.18 -2.94
N ILE A 296 19.64 -10.56 -2.07
CA ILE A 296 19.47 -11.74 -1.22
C ILE A 296 18.97 -11.28 0.15
N PRO A 297 17.78 -11.72 0.58
CA PRO A 297 17.22 -11.28 1.86
C PRO A 297 17.91 -11.95 3.06
N SER A 298 17.81 -11.33 4.23
CA SER A 298 18.38 -11.83 5.50
C SER A 298 17.65 -13.02 6.13
N GLY A 299 16.63 -13.57 5.46
CA GLY A 299 15.92 -14.79 5.88
C GLY A 299 15.07 -14.68 7.15
N LYS A 300 14.83 -13.46 7.66
CA LYS A 300 13.96 -13.19 8.82
C LYS A 300 12.55 -12.79 8.40
#